data_AF-A0A7L2A515-F1
#
_entry.id   AF-A0A7L2A515-F1
#
_cell.length_a   1.000
_cell.length_b   1.000
_cell.length_c   1.000
_cell.angle_alpha   90.00
_cell.angle_beta   90.00
_cell.angle_gamma   90.00
#
_symmetry.space_group_name_H-M   'P 1'
#
loop_
_entity.id
_entity.type
_entity.pdbx_description
1 polymer ?
#
loop_
_entity_poly.entity_id
_entity_poly.type
_entity_poly.pdbx_seq_one_letter_code
_entity_poly.pdbx_strand_id
1 'polypeptide(L)'
;QYFNFVELPAAALKFMPKPVFVPDVALIANRFNPDNLMHVFHDDLLPIYYTMQQFSDLDLESRLFFMEGWSEGVHFDLYKLLSNKQPLLREELKTLGRLLCFTKSYVGLSKITTWYQYGFVQPQGPKANILVSGNEIRQFTKFMMQKLNISLEESSSEEYIVVFSRTINRLILNEAELILALAQEFQMKTISVSLEEHSFSDIVRLISNASMLVSMHGAQLVMSLFLPRGATVVELFPYAINPEHYTPYKTLATLPGMDLQYIAWQNADREDTVTYPDRPWDQGGIAHLDKAEQERIMKSTEVPRHLCCRNPEWLFRAYQDTKVNIPSLIHVIRQTVKSKPGPKKQKWSGSLYPGKVRDAKCQASVQGTSEAKLAVSWQIPWNLRYLKVREVKYEVWIQEQGENTYMPYILSHQNHTFSENIKPFTIYLVWIRCIFNKNLLGPFADVLLCST
;
A
#
# COMPACT_ATOMS: atom_id res chain seq x y z
N GLN A 1 -14.65 -5.30 -0.51
CA GLN A 1 -15.41 -6.43 0.04
C GLN A 1 -16.87 -6.14 -0.23
N TYR A 2 -17.67 -7.15 -0.55
CA TYR A 2 -19.06 -6.93 -0.89
C TYR A 2 -19.90 -7.11 0.38
N PHE A 3 -20.67 -6.09 0.72
CA PHE A 3 -21.69 -6.16 1.75
C PHE A 3 -23.04 -6.21 1.07
N ASN A 4 -23.85 -7.19 1.43
CA ASN A 4 -25.25 -7.22 1.05
C ASN A 4 -26.04 -6.52 2.16
N PHE A 5 -26.85 -5.56 1.78
CA PHE A 5 -27.80 -4.91 2.69
C PHE A 5 -29.21 -5.03 2.11
N VAL A 6 -30.19 -4.98 3.00
CA VAL A 6 -31.61 -4.93 2.65
C VAL A 6 -32.16 -3.63 3.19
N GLU A 7 -32.85 -2.88 2.35
CA GLU A 7 -33.58 -1.70 2.78
C GLU A 7 -34.94 -2.14 3.33
N LEU A 8 -35.24 -1.72 4.55
CA LEU A 8 -36.51 -2.03 5.21
C LEU A 8 -37.27 -0.73 5.48
N PRO A 9 -38.60 -0.68 5.25
CA PRO A 9 -39.41 0.45 5.64
C PRO A 9 -39.33 0.68 7.16
N ALA A 10 -39.33 1.92 7.63
CA ALA A 10 -39.31 2.24 9.06
C ALA A 10 -40.44 1.56 9.84
N ALA A 11 -41.60 1.36 9.22
CA ALA A 11 -42.73 0.65 9.81
C ALA A 11 -42.43 -0.83 10.16
N ALA A 12 -41.42 -1.45 9.54
CA ALA A 12 -40.99 -2.81 9.86
C ALA A 12 -40.30 -2.91 11.23
N LEU A 13 -39.79 -1.79 11.77
CA LEU A 13 -39.14 -1.77 13.09
C LEU A 13 -40.07 -2.25 14.22
N LYS A 14 -41.40 -2.10 14.06
CA LYS A 14 -42.39 -2.58 15.05
C LYS A 14 -42.42 -4.11 15.21
N PHE A 15 -41.92 -4.85 14.22
CA PHE A 15 -41.85 -6.31 14.22
C PHE A 15 -40.46 -6.83 14.60
N MET A 16 -39.48 -5.94 14.79
CA MET A 16 -38.11 -6.31 15.10
C MET A 16 -37.87 -6.35 16.63
N PRO A 17 -36.87 -7.12 17.09
CA PRO A 17 -36.43 -7.05 18.48
C PRO A 17 -36.05 -5.62 18.89
N LYS A 18 -36.13 -5.29 20.19
CA LYS A 18 -35.67 -4.00 20.69
C LYS A 18 -34.19 -3.77 20.29
N PRO A 19 -33.86 -2.66 19.60
CA PRO A 19 -32.50 -2.40 19.17
C PRO A 19 -31.61 -2.11 20.37
N VAL A 20 -30.40 -2.65 20.34
CA VAL A 20 -29.30 -2.24 21.22
C VAL A 20 -28.45 -1.25 20.45
N PHE A 21 -28.32 -0.03 20.99
CA PHE A 21 -27.56 1.02 20.33
C PHE A 21 -26.06 0.85 20.61
N VAL A 22 -25.28 0.88 19.53
CA VAL A 22 -23.81 0.92 19.58
C VAL A 22 -23.41 2.40 19.48
N PRO A 23 -22.88 3.00 20.56
CA PRO A 23 -22.57 4.43 20.61
C PRO A 23 -21.27 4.77 19.89
N ASP A 24 -20.35 3.81 19.75
CA ASP A 24 -19.05 3.97 19.09
C ASP A 24 -19.25 4.27 17.58
N VAL A 25 -18.40 5.13 17.01
CA VAL A 25 -18.27 5.22 15.55
C VAL A 25 -17.70 3.89 15.06
N ALA A 26 -18.43 3.22 14.16
CA ALA A 26 -18.09 1.88 13.71
C ALA A 26 -17.46 1.88 12.31
N LEU A 27 -16.35 1.16 12.14
CA LEU A 27 -15.86 0.76 10.83
C LEU A 27 -16.13 -0.74 10.64
N ILE A 28 -17.05 -1.05 9.72
CA ILE A 28 -17.50 -2.40 9.42
C ILE A 28 -16.78 -2.89 8.16
N ALA A 29 -16.01 -3.96 8.29
CA ALA A 29 -15.19 -4.53 7.22
C ALA A 29 -15.26 -6.07 7.24
N ASN A 30 -14.78 -6.71 6.17
CA ASN A 30 -14.55 -8.15 6.17
C ASN A 30 -13.05 -8.42 6.08
N ARG A 31 -12.46 -9.27 6.91
CA ARG A 31 -11.06 -9.71 6.64
C ARG A 31 -11.01 -10.62 5.43
N PHE A 32 -9.97 -10.50 4.61
CA PHE A 32 -9.86 -11.25 3.36
C PHE A 32 -9.39 -12.69 3.57
N ASN A 33 -8.20 -12.86 4.14
CA ASN A 33 -7.61 -14.16 4.48
C ASN A 33 -6.72 -13.98 5.72
N PRO A 34 -7.30 -14.02 6.94
CA PRO A 34 -6.63 -13.57 8.17
C PRO A 34 -5.46 -14.45 8.61
N ASP A 35 -5.31 -15.66 8.06
CA ASP A 35 -4.21 -16.58 8.38
C ASP A 35 -2.97 -16.37 7.49
N ASN A 36 -3.05 -15.49 6.50
CA ASN A 36 -1.95 -15.21 5.59
C ASN A 36 -1.45 -13.77 5.77
N LEU A 37 -0.24 -13.62 6.31
CA LEU A 37 0.34 -12.33 6.65
C LEU A 37 0.33 -11.32 5.48
N MET A 38 0.53 -11.76 4.25
CA MET A 38 0.51 -10.87 3.09
C MET A 38 -0.89 -10.29 2.87
N HIS A 39 -1.94 -11.11 2.97
CA HIS A 39 -3.32 -10.63 2.88
C HIS A 39 -3.70 -9.75 4.07
N VAL A 40 -3.26 -10.09 5.28
CA VAL A 40 -3.48 -9.28 6.48
C VAL A 40 -2.94 -7.86 6.26
N PHE A 41 -1.73 -7.71 5.72
CA PHE A 41 -1.16 -6.38 5.44
C PHE A 41 -1.76 -5.70 4.21
N HIS A 42 -1.83 -6.42 3.07
CA HIS A 42 -2.21 -5.86 1.78
C HIS A 42 -3.71 -5.58 1.66
N ASP A 43 -4.55 -6.52 2.07
CA ASP A 43 -5.99 -6.51 1.83
C ASP A 43 -6.80 -5.99 3.03
N ASP A 44 -6.23 -6.02 4.24
CA ASP A 44 -6.93 -5.62 5.46
C ASP A 44 -6.30 -4.40 6.16
N LEU A 45 -5.16 -4.54 6.85
CA LEU A 45 -4.62 -3.52 7.76
C LEU A 45 -4.33 -2.19 7.06
N LEU A 46 -3.67 -2.22 5.90
CA LEU A 46 -3.34 -1.02 5.15
C LEU A 46 -4.60 -0.33 4.57
N PRO A 47 -5.55 -1.05 3.92
CA PRO A 47 -6.86 -0.51 3.58
C PRO A 47 -7.67 0.04 4.77
N ILE A 48 -7.66 -0.61 5.93
CA ILE A 48 -8.33 -0.12 7.14
C ILE A 48 -7.70 1.21 7.58
N TYR A 49 -6.38 1.22 7.79
CA TYR A 49 -5.64 2.43 8.17
C TYR A 49 -5.92 3.60 7.22
N TYR A 50 -5.85 3.34 5.91
CA TYR A 50 -6.10 4.38 4.92
C TYR A 50 -7.56 4.86 4.95
N THR A 51 -8.53 3.96 5.09
CA THR A 51 -9.96 4.32 5.18
C THR A 51 -10.21 5.19 6.40
N MET A 52 -9.62 4.86 7.55
CA MET A 52 -9.72 5.68 8.76
C MET A 52 -9.18 7.10 8.52
N GLN A 53 -8.06 7.25 7.81
CA GLN A 53 -7.53 8.58 7.47
C GLN A 53 -8.41 9.42 6.53
N GLN A 54 -9.39 8.82 5.83
CA GLN A 54 -10.27 9.56 4.93
C GLN A 54 -11.38 10.30 5.65
N PHE A 55 -11.76 9.86 6.85
CA PHE A 55 -12.89 10.41 7.61
C PHE A 55 -12.39 10.91 8.97
N SER A 56 -12.68 12.18 9.28
CA SER A 56 -12.12 12.84 10.47
C SER A 56 -12.58 12.24 11.80
N ASP A 57 -13.69 11.52 11.80
CA ASP A 57 -14.29 10.85 12.96
C ASP A 57 -14.03 9.34 13.00
N LEU A 58 -13.30 8.78 12.01
CA LEU A 58 -12.73 7.44 12.09
C LEU A 58 -11.31 7.53 12.65
N ASP A 59 -11.22 7.53 13.98
CA ASP A 59 -9.99 7.67 14.73
C ASP A 59 -9.70 6.45 15.64
N LEU A 60 -8.75 6.59 16.55
CA LEU A 60 -8.37 5.51 17.48
C LEU A 60 -9.47 5.15 18.49
N GLU A 61 -10.52 5.95 18.65
CA GLU A 61 -11.66 5.63 19.51
C GLU A 61 -12.80 4.96 18.73
N SER A 62 -12.68 4.84 17.41
CA SER A 62 -13.61 4.10 16.57
C SER A 62 -13.45 2.60 16.74
N ARG A 63 -14.55 1.83 16.70
CA ARG A 63 -14.51 0.38 16.84
C ARG A 63 -14.53 -0.33 15.49
N LEU A 64 -13.66 -1.32 15.33
CA LEU A 64 -13.64 -2.21 14.17
C LEU A 64 -14.64 -3.36 14.35
N PHE A 65 -15.41 -3.65 13.31
CA PHE A 65 -16.37 -4.76 13.26
C PHE A 65 -16.10 -5.66 12.05
N PHE A 66 -15.96 -6.96 12.28
CA PHE A 66 -15.64 -7.95 11.26
C PHE A 66 -16.81 -8.90 11.02
N MET A 67 -17.39 -8.86 9.81
CA MET A 67 -18.69 -9.49 9.50
C MET A 67 -18.60 -10.79 8.68
N GLU A 68 -17.40 -11.22 8.31
CA GLU A 68 -17.13 -12.42 7.53
C GLU A 68 -17.48 -13.78 8.18
N GLY A 69 -17.45 -13.89 9.52
CA GLY A 69 -17.49 -15.16 10.26
C GLY A 69 -16.14 -15.86 10.55
N TRP A 70 -14.98 -15.29 10.22
CA TRP A 70 -13.67 -15.84 10.64
C TRP A 70 -13.47 -15.68 12.16
N SER A 71 -12.75 -16.62 12.79
CA SER A 71 -12.24 -16.48 14.16
C SER A 71 -11.15 -15.40 14.24
N GLU A 72 -10.63 -15.11 15.44
CA GLU A 72 -9.55 -14.15 15.62
C GLU A 72 -8.35 -14.47 14.69
N GLY A 73 -7.89 -15.72 14.69
CA GLY A 73 -6.75 -16.14 13.86
C GLY A 73 -5.41 -15.65 14.43
N VAL A 74 -4.30 -16.12 13.84
CA VAL A 74 -2.95 -15.93 14.39
C VAL A 74 -2.44 -14.49 14.34
N HIS A 75 -3.04 -13.64 13.51
CA HIS A 75 -2.61 -12.25 13.31
C HIS A 75 -3.59 -11.22 13.88
N PHE A 76 -4.56 -11.64 14.71
CA PHE A 76 -5.62 -10.76 15.20
C PHE A 76 -5.12 -9.54 15.97
N ASP A 77 -4.03 -9.72 16.73
CA ASP A 77 -3.44 -8.64 17.53
C ASP A 77 -2.96 -7.45 16.68
N LEU A 78 -2.66 -7.67 15.40
CA LEU A 78 -2.29 -6.57 14.50
C LEU A 78 -3.47 -5.62 14.23
N TYR A 79 -4.70 -6.13 14.23
CA TYR A 79 -5.90 -5.30 14.05
C TYR A 79 -6.17 -4.46 15.30
N LYS A 80 -5.79 -4.93 16.48
CA LYS A 80 -5.90 -4.19 17.76
C LYS A 80 -4.99 -2.96 17.78
N LEU A 81 -3.97 -2.87 16.93
CA LEU A 81 -3.11 -1.69 16.83
C LEU A 81 -3.80 -0.48 16.18
N LEU A 82 -4.87 -0.72 15.43
CA LEU A 82 -5.59 0.31 14.67
C LEU A 82 -6.61 1.08 15.51
N SER A 83 -6.98 0.58 16.69
CA SER A 83 -7.96 1.21 17.58
C SER A 83 -7.67 0.89 19.05
N ASN A 84 -7.98 1.83 19.95
CA ASN A 84 -7.97 1.61 21.38
C ASN A 84 -9.18 0.79 21.86
N LYS A 85 -10.19 0.58 21.00
CA LYS A 85 -11.33 -0.30 21.25
C LYS A 85 -11.04 -1.71 20.72
N GLN A 86 -11.45 -2.72 21.48
CA GLN A 86 -11.40 -4.12 21.05
C GLN A 86 -12.22 -4.30 19.75
N PRO A 87 -11.59 -4.78 18.65
CA PRO A 87 -12.32 -5.20 17.45
C PRO A 87 -13.31 -6.32 17.78
N LEU A 88 -14.49 -6.30 17.18
CA LEU A 88 -15.53 -7.31 17.42
C LEU A 88 -15.79 -8.16 16.18
N LEU A 89 -15.86 -9.46 16.39
CA LEU A 89 -16.22 -10.47 15.39
C LEU A 89 -17.73 -10.69 15.34
N ARG A 90 -18.23 -11.11 14.18
CA ARG A 90 -19.66 -11.42 13.95
C ARG A 90 -20.30 -12.29 15.04
N GLU A 91 -19.59 -13.30 15.54
CA GLU A 91 -20.12 -14.22 16.56
C GLU A 91 -20.30 -13.52 17.91
N GLU A 92 -19.41 -12.59 18.26
CA GLU A 92 -19.49 -11.81 19.50
C GLU A 92 -20.66 -10.82 19.47
N LEU A 93 -21.05 -10.33 18.28
CA LEU A 93 -22.20 -9.42 18.14
C LEU A 93 -23.51 -10.06 18.56
N LYS A 94 -23.64 -11.39 18.46
CA LYS A 94 -24.84 -12.11 18.92
C LYS A 94 -25.05 -11.98 20.43
N THR A 95 -23.98 -11.75 21.18
CA THR A 95 -24.03 -11.57 22.64
C THR A 95 -24.49 -10.16 23.04
N LEU A 96 -24.31 -9.17 22.16
CA LEU A 96 -24.70 -7.78 22.41
C LEU A 96 -26.21 -7.56 22.26
N GLY A 97 -26.85 -8.27 21.34
CA GLY A 97 -28.29 -8.17 21.11
C GLY A 97 -28.73 -8.81 19.80
N ARG A 98 -30.03 -9.08 19.67
CA ARG A 98 -30.62 -9.65 18.44
C ARG A 98 -30.77 -8.63 17.31
N LEU A 99 -30.79 -7.34 17.64
CA LEU A 99 -30.80 -6.22 16.71
C LEU A 99 -29.85 -5.16 17.23
N LEU A 100 -28.81 -4.83 16.46
CA LEU A 100 -27.87 -3.77 16.78
C LEU A 100 -28.17 -2.55 15.92
N CYS A 101 -28.14 -1.36 16.52
CA CYS A 101 -28.32 -0.08 15.84
C CYS A 101 -27.06 0.77 16.04
N PHE A 102 -26.33 1.01 14.96
CA PHE A 102 -25.14 1.85 14.98
C PHE A 102 -25.55 3.31 14.81
N THR A 103 -25.14 4.18 15.73
CA THR A 103 -25.40 5.62 15.63
C THR A 103 -24.69 6.23 14.42
N LYS A 104 -23.48 5.73 14.13
CA LYS A 104 -22.72 6.06 12.93
C LYS A 104 -21.85 4.88 12.51
N SER A 105 -21.89 4.51 11.24
CA SER A 105 -21.09 3.43 10.70
C SER A 105 -20.57 3.73 9.30
N TYR A 106 -19.33 3.32 9.04
CA TYR A 106 -18.73 3.25 7.73
C TYR A 106 -18.62 1.78 7.33
N VAL A 107 -19.07 1.45 6.11
CA VAL A 107 -19.15 0.06 5.65
C VAL A 107 -18.26 -0.13 4.44
N GLY A 108 -17.34 -1.08 4.53
CA GLY A 108 -16.35 -1.39 3.50
C GLY A 108 -15.07 -0.58 3.62
N LEU A 109 -14.08 -0.99 2.83
CA LEU A 109 -12.72 -0.44 2.84
C LEU A 109 -12.35 0.15 1.48
N SER A 110 -11.58 1.23 1.50
CA SER A 110 -10.94 1.77 0.31
C SER A 110 -9.85 0.81 -0.17
N LYS A 111 -9.99 0.32 -1.41
CA LYS A 111 -9.00 -0.56 -2.05
C LYS A 111 -7.85 0.19 -2.73
N ILE A 112 -7.77 1.51 -2.58
CA ILE A 112 -6.77 2.33 -3.27
C ILE A 112 -5.33 1.96 -2.91
N THR A 113 -5.13 1.41 -1.72
CA THR A 113 -3.84 0.99 -1.18
C THR A 113 -3.35 -0.38 -1.66
N THR A 114 -4.19 -1.14 -2.37
CA THR A 114 -3.83 -2.46 -2.90
C THR A 114 -3.09 -2.34 -4.24
N TRP A 115 -2.00 -3.11 -4.40
CA TRP A 115 -1.12 -3.06 -5.58
C TRP A 115 -1.10 -4.36 -6.38
N TYR A 116 -1.53 -5.48 -5.80
CA TYR A 116 -1.46 -6.80 -6.41
C TYR A 116 -2.84 -7.47 -6.50
N GLN A 117 -3.03 -8.36 -7.48
CA GLN A 117 -4.21 -9.22 -7.59
C GLN A 117 -3.80 -10.68 -7.71
N TYR A 118 -4.53 -11.57 -7.03
CA TYR A 118 -4.13 -12.97 -6.81
C TYR A 118 -4.66 -13.95 -7.84
N GLY A 119 -5.34 -13.46 -8.86
CA GLY A 119 -5.70 -14.24 -10.02
C GLY A 119 -7.00 -15.03 -9.95
N PHE A 120 -8.05 -14.45 -9.35
CA PHE A 120 -9.37 -15.08 -9.27
C PHE A 120 -10.12 -15.13 -10.60
N VAL A 121 -9.85 -14.18 -11.51
CA VAL A 121 -10.55 -14.05 -12.81
C VAL A 121 -9.58 -14.14 -13.99
N GLN A 122 -8.33 -13.73 -13.79
CA GLN A 122 -7.23 -13.76 -14.74
C GLN A 122 -5.98 -14.26 -14.00
N PRO A 123 -4.86 -14.65 -14.64
CA PRO A 123 -3.64 -14.98 -13.91
C PRO A 123 -3.17 -13.85 -12.98
N GLN A 124 -2.57 -14.20 -11.85
CA GLN A 124 -2.12 -13.24 -10.85
C GLN A 124 -1.06 -12.26 -11.38
N GLY A 125 -0.95 -11.09 -10.77
CA GLY A 125 -0.05 -10.04 -11.23
C GLY A 125 -0.33 -8.66 -10.63
N PRO A 126 0.45 -7.63 -11.01
CA PRO A 126 0.20 -6.26 -10.61
C PRO A 126 -1.19 -5.81 -11.06
N LYS A 127 -1.84 -4.93 -10.29
CA LYS A 127 -3.10 -4.30 -10.71
C LYS A 127 -2.83 -3.31 -11.85
N ALA A 128 -3.76 -3.18 -12.79
CA ALA A 128 -3.60 -2.28 -13.94
C ALA A 128 -3.52 -0.78 -13.55
N ASN A 129 -4.21 -0.38 -12.48
CA ASN A 129 -4.28 1.01 -12.00
C ASN A 129 -3.87 1.09 -10.53
N ILE A 130 -2.56 1.01 -10.27
CA ILE A 130 -2.01 1.14 -8.92
C ILE A 130 -2.00 2.62 -8.53
N LEU A 131 -2.75 2.96 -7.48
CA LEU A 131 -2.88 4.35 -6.98
C LEU A 131 -2.06 4.60 -5.71
N VAL A 132 -1.67 3.53 -5.01
CA VAL A 132 -0.78 3.58 -3.85
C VAL A 132 0.65 3.92 -4.27
N SER A 133 1.35 4.67 -3.42
CA SER A 133 2.77 4.91 -3.56
C SER A 133 3.48 4.53 -2.26
N GLY A 134 4.81 4.52 -2.28
CA GLY A 134 5.59 4.26 -1.07
C GLY A 134 5.35 5.27 0.05
N ASN A 135 4.76 6.44 -0.24
CA ASN A 135 4.39 7.38 0.80
C ASN A 135 3.30 6.83 1.73
N GLU A 136 2.20 6.28 1.20
CA GLU A 136 1.15 5.70 2.06
C GLU A 136 1.68 4.49 2.84
N ILE A 137 2.47 3.64 2.18
CA ILE A 137 3.10 2.48 2.81
C ILE A 137 4.00 2.90 3.98
N ARG A 138 4.81 3.95 3.79
CA ARG A 138 5.72 4.47 4.82
C ARG A 138 4.99 5.16 5.96
N GLN A 139 3.88 5.85 5.68
CA GLN A 139 3.03 6.41 6.73
C GLN A 139 2.39 5.32 7.58
N PHE A 140 1.87 4.27 6.93
CA PHE A 140 1.31 3.12 7.61
C PHE A 140 2.35 2.37 8.46
N THR A 141 3.52 2.05 7.91
CA THR A 141 4.59 1.38 8.66
C THR A 141 5.09 2.23 9.82
N LYS A 142 5.21 3.56 9.66
CA LYS A 142 5.51 4.48 10.76
C LYS A 142 4.46 4.40 11.87
N PHE A 143 3.18 4.43 11.52
CA PHE A 143 2.08 4.28 12.48
C PHE A 143 2.18 2.94 13.24
N MET A 144 2.41 1.84 12.52
CA MET A 144 2.54 0.50 13.12
C MET A 144 3.75 0.43 14.08
N MET A 145 4.91 0.93 13.66
CA MET A 145 6.10 0.98 14.51
C MET A 145 5.87 1.80 15.79
N GLN A 146 5.16 2.93 15.69
CA GLN A 146 4.77 3.73 16.87
C GLN A 146 3.87 2.93 17.81
N LYS A 147 2.87 2.22 17.28
CA LYS A 147 1.97 1.38 18.09
C LYS A 147 2.66 0.18 18.73
N LEU A 148 3.76 -0.28 18.13
CA LEU A 148 4.61 -1.34 18.67
C LEU A 148 5.71 -0.82 19.61
N ASN A 149 5.74 0.48 19.91
CA ASN A 149 6.79 1.14 20.70
C ASN A 149 8.20 0.91 20.13
N ILE A 150 8.32 0.87 18.82
CA ILE A 150 9.60 0.73 18.11
C ILE A 150 10.13 2.13 17.80
N SER A 151 11.17 2.55 18.52
CA SER A 151 11.96 3.73 18.18
C SER A 151 12.95 3.37 17.09
N LEU A 152 12.90 4.09 15.96
CA LEU A 152 14.00 4.09 15.01
C LEU A 152 15.16 4.83 15.67
N GLU A 153 16.18 4.09 16.11
CA GLU A 153 17.41 4.70 16.60
C GLU A 153 18.02 5.55 15.47
N GLU A 154 18.44 6.77 15.78
CA GLU A 154 19.18 7.60 14.83
C GLU A 154 20.52 6.92 14.55
N SER A 155 20.57 6.17 13.46
CA SER A 155 21.77 5.51 12.94
C SER A 155 22.49 4.63 13.98
N SER A 156 21.96 3.43 14.22
CA SER A 156 22.89 2.31 14.43
C SER A 156 23.85 2.30 13.24
N SER A 157 25.14 2.45 13.50
CA SER A 157 26.19 2.37 12.48
C SER A 157 26.39 0.94 11.95
N GLU A 158 25.71 -0.04 12.55
CA GLU A 158 25.83 -1.44 12.17
C GLU A 158 24.88 -1.77 11.03
N GLU A 159 25.43 -1.96 9.84
CA GLU A 159 24.74 -2.53 8.69
C GLU A 159 24.63 -4.05 8.85
N TYR A 160 23.42 -4.59 8.73
CA TYR A 160 23.18 -6.03 8.82
C TYR A 160 22.16 -6.53 7.79
N ILE A 161 22.26 -7.82 7.51
CA ILE A 161 21.39 -8.59 6.63
C ILE A 161 20.44 -9.40 7.53
N VAL A 162 19.16 -9.44 7.16
CA VAL A 162 18.17 -10.31 7.78
C VAL A 162 17.83 -11.44 6.82
N VAL A 163 17.89 -12.67 7.29
CA VAL A 163 17.41 -13.87 6.59
C VAL A 163 16.15 -14.35 7.30
N PHE A 164 15.05 -14.51 6.56
CA PHE A 164 13.85 -15.14 7.11
C PHE A 164 13.97 -16.66 7.05
N SER A 165 14.01 -17.29 8.22
CA SER A 165 13.88 -18.72 8.40
C SER A 165 12.41 -19.16 8.46
N ARG A 166 12.20 -20.45 8.22
CA ARG A 166 10.91 -21.15 8.25
C ARG A 166 11.14 -22.51 8.90
N THR A 167 10.11 -23.06 9.53
CA THR A 167 10.22 -24.37 10.22
C THR A 167 9.29 -25.45 9.63
N ILE A 168 8.35 -25.08 8.74
CA ILE A 168 7.28 -25.98 8.27
C ILE A 168 7.40 -26.33 6.78
N ASN A 169 7.56 -25.33 5.91
CA ASN A 169 7.61 -25.49 4.45
C ASN A 169 8.44 -24.38 3.82
N ARG A 170 8.95 -24.61 2.60
CA ARG A 170 9.87 -23.68 1.92
C ARG A 170 11.11 -23.41 2.76
N LEU A 171 11.68 -24.47 3.29
CA LEU A 171 12.91 -24.41 4.08
C LEU A 171 14.09 -24.07 3.17
N ILE A 172 15.04 -23.30 3.71
CA ILE A 172 16.38 -23.17 3.14
C ILE A 172 17.23 -24.28 3.78
N LEU A 173 17.47 -25.36 3.06
CA LEU A 173 18.07 -26.59 3.64
C LEU A 173 19.50 -26.38 4.13
N ASN A 174 20.23 -25.42 3.56
CA ASN A 174 21.59 -25.02 3.94
C ASN A 174 21.63 -23.59 4.51
N GLU A 175 20.65 -23.22 5.33
CA GLU A 175 20.52 -21.86 5.89
C GLU A 175 21.80 -21.36 6.60
N ALA A 176 22.47 -22.22 7.38
CA ALA A 176 23.70 -21.85 8.07
C ALA A 176 24.84 -21.48 7.10
N GLU A 177 24.99 -22.22 6.00
CA GLU A 177 25.96 -21.90 4.94
C GLU A 177 25.61 -20.58 4.25
N LEU A 178 24.32 -20.36 3.97
CA LEU A 178 23.83 -19.12 3.37
C LEU A 178 24.13 -17.90 4.25
N ILE A 179 23.84 -17.99 5.55
CA ILE A 179 24.10 -16.92 6.52
C ILE A 179 25.59 -16.58 6.55
N LEU A 180 26.45 -17.60 6.63
CA LEU A 180 27.90 -17.43 6.65
C LEU A 180 28.41 -16.78 5.35
N ALA A 181 27.94 -17.25 4.20
CA ALA A 181 28.33 -16.72 2.90
C ALA A 181 27.90 -15.26 2.71
N LEU A 182 26.67 -14.90 3.10
CA LEU A 182 26.20 -13.51 3.07
C LEU A 182 27.02 -12.61 3.99
N ALA A 183 27.33 -13.08 5.21
CA ALA A 183 28.13 -12.32 6.16
C ALA A 183 29.56 -12.06 5.63
N GLN A 184 30.20 -13.08 5.04
CA GLN A 184 31.52 -12.99 4.46
C GLN A 184 31.55 -12.10 3.20
N GLU A 185 30.59 -12.28 2.29
CA GLU A 185 30.56 -11.56 1.02
C GLU A 185 30.35 -10.05 1.20
N PHE A 186 29.46 -9.66 2.11
CA PHE A 186 29.08 -8.26 2.31
C PHE A 186 29.78 -7.61 3.49
N GLN A 187 30.52 -8.37 4.30
CA GLN A 187 31.19 -7.89 5.52
C GLN A 187 30.18 -7.18 6.44
N MET A 188 29.07 -7.88 6.70
CA MET A 188 27.93 -7.43 7.51
C MET A 188 27.51 -8.55 8.45
N LYS A 189 26.95 -8.19 9.60
CA LYS A 189 26.28 -9.16 10.45
C LYS A 189 25.08 -9.72 9.68
N THR A 190 24.88 -11.03 9.71
CA THR A 190 23.69 -11.67 9.13
C THR A 190 22.90 -12.33 10.25
N ILE A 191 21.63 -11.96 10.37
CA ILE A 191 20.73 -12.37 11.45
C ILE A 191 19.61 -13.20 10.85
N SER A 192 19.37 -14.39 11.41
CA SER A 192 18.19 -15.17 11.06
C SER A 192 17.01 -14.79 11.95
N VAL A 193 15.81 -14.70 11.38
CA VAL A 193 14.56 -14.44 12.10
C VAL A 193 13.46 -15.37 11.62
N SER A 194 12.56 -15.77 12.52
CA SER A 194 11.41 -16.65 12.23
C SER A 194 10.16 -16.07 12.88
N LEU A 195 9.01 -16.18 12.21
CA LEU A 195 7.72 -15.75 12.76
C LEU A 195 7.23 -16.65 13.90
N GLU A 196 7.75 -17.88 13.97
CA GLU A 196 7.44 -18.87 14.99
C GLU A 196 8.26 -18.66 16.27
N GLU A 197 9.52 -18.20 16.14
CA GLU A 197 10.45 -18.08 17.26
C GLU A 197 10.59 -16.65 17.82
N HIS A 198 10.30 -15.63 17.01
CA HIS A 198 10.51 -14.23 17.39
C HIS A 198 9.18 -13.48 17.46
N SER A 199 9.10 -12.52 18.39
CA SER A 199 7.94 -11.64 18.47
C SER A 199 7.81 -10.78 17.20
N PHE A 200 6.58 -10.45 16.82
CA PHE A 200 6.33 -9.57 15.68
C PHE A 200 7.06 -8.21 15.82
N SER A 201 7.07 -7.63 17.02
CA SER A 201 7.77 -6.38 17.31
C SER A 201 9.29 -6.48 17.12
N ASP A 202 9.92 -7.59 17.51
CA ASP A 202 11.35 -7.77 17.35
C ASP A 202 11.73 -7.94 15.87
N ILE A 203 10.91 -8.67 15.11
CA ILE A 203 11.08 -8.81 13.66
C ILE A 203 10.95 -7.45 12.97
N VAL A 204 9.93 -6.65 13.31
CA VAL A 204 9.78 -5.29 12.75
C VAL A 204 10.97 -4.42 13.11
N ARG A 205 11.46 -4.47 14.36
CA ARG A 205 12.63 -3.69 14.80
C ARG A 205 13.87 -4.04 13.99
N LEU A 206 14.13 -5.34 13.78
CA LEU A 206 15.25 -5.82 12.98
C LEU A 206 15.12 -5.41 11.50
N ILE A 207 13.96 -5.63 10.90
CA ILE A 207 13.76 -5.31 9.48
C ILE A 207 13.80 -3.80 9.23
N SER A 208 13.30 -2.99 10.16
CA SER A 208 13.27 -1.52 9.99
C SER A 208 14.64 -0.85 9.88
N ASN A 209 15.71 -1.57 10.29
CA ASN A 209 17.09 -1.10 10.22
C ASN A 209 17.98 -1.98 9.35
N ALA A 210 17.42 -3.01 8.69
CA ALA A 210 18.19 -3.93 7.87
C ALA A 210 18.62 -3.31 6.55
N SER A 211 19.84 -3.62 6.11
CA SER A 211 20.38 -3.26 4.80
C SER A 211 19.85 -4.16 3.68
N MET A 212 19.56 -5.41 4.03
CA MET A 212 19.06 -6.43 3.10
C MET A 212 18.14 -7.40 3.82
N LEU A 213 17.07 -7.82 3.15
CA LEU A 213 16.17 -8.88 3.56
C LEU A 213 16.22 -10.02 2.55
N VAL A 214 16.61 -11.22 2.98
CA VAL A 214 16.64 -12.44 2.16
C VAL A 214 15.56 -13.39 2.65
N SER A 215 14.72 -13.90 1.75
CA SER A 215 13.65 -14.84 2.12
C SER A 215 13.21 -15.69 0.95
N MET A 216 12.80 -16.93 1.24
CA MET A 216 11.96 -17.72 0.33
C MET A 216 10.64 -17.00 0.04
N HIS A 217 10.18 -17.10 -1.21
CA HIS A 217 8.91 -16.57 -1.70
C HIS A 217 7.75 -17.00 -0.80
N GLY A 218 6.93 -16.03 -0.38
CA GLY A 218 5.70 -16.29 0.35
C GLY A 218 5.36 -15.19 1.35
N ALA A 219 4.25 -15.40 2.07
CA ALA A 219 3.53 -14.34 2.79
C ALA A 219 4.41 -13.44 3.68
N GLN A 220 5.38 -14.02 4.39
CA GLN A 220 6.28 -13.30 5.30
C GLN A 220 7.09 -12.19 4.62
N LEU A 221 7.33 -12.27 3.30
CA LEU A 221 8.11 -11.26 2.59
C LEU A 221 7.36 -9.92 2.47
N VAL A 222 6.08 -9.86 2.87
CA VAL A 222 5.35 -8.60 3.07
C VAL A 222 6.00 -7.72 4.14
N MET A 223 6.80 -8.31 5.03
CA MET A 223 7.57 -7.56 6.02
C MET A 223 8.59 -6.60 5.38
N SER A 224 8.91 -6.77 4.09
CA SER A 224 9.68 -5.78 3.30
C SER A 224 9.04 -4.37 3.28
N LEU A 225 7.76 -4.22 3.62
CA LEU A 225 7.11 -2.92 3.86
C LEU A 225 7.86 -2.06 4.88
N PHE A 226 8.50 -2.68 5.87
CA PHE A 226 9.21 -2.00 6.96
C PHE A 226 10.65 -1.64 6.62
N LEU A 227 11.20 -2.11 5.49
CA LEU A 227 12.58 -1.83 5.11
C LEU A 227 12.82 -0.33 4.88
N PRO A 228 14.00 0.20 5.26
CA PRO A 228 14.36 1.58 5.01
C PRO A 228 14.63 1.80 3.51
N ARG A 229 14.58 3.07 3.07
CA ARG A 229 14.90 3.45 1.68
C ARG A 229 16.32 3.02 1.33
N GLY A 230 16.52 2.45 0.16
CA GLY A 230 17.82 1.97 -0.34
C GLY A 230 18.17 0.55 0.09
N ALA A 231 17.41 -0.06 1.00
CA ALA A 231 17.60 -1.46 1.36
C ALA A 231 17.25 -2.40 0.19
N THR A 232 17.77 -3.62 0.27
CA THR A 232 17.60 -4.65 -0.76
C THR A 232 16.66 -5.76 -0.29
N VAL A 233 15.71 -6.15 -1.14
CA VAL A 233 14.90 -7.36 -0.99
C VAL A 233 15.44 -8.42 -1.94
N VAL A 234 15.86 -9.55 -1.40
CA VAL A 234 16.29 -10.73 -2.15
C VAL A 234 15.24 -11.83 -1.96
N GLU A 235 14.48 -12.07 -3.01
CA GLU A 235 13.41 -13.05 -3.04
C GLU A 235 13.91 -14.35 -3.70
N LEU A 236 13.84 -15.46 -2.96
CA LEU A 236 14.27 -16.78 -3.40
C LEU A 236 13.04 -17.59 -3.86
N PHE A 237 13.05 -18.07 -5.09
CA PHE A 237 11.97 -18.85 -5.68
C PHE A 237 12.36 -20.35 -5.73
N PRO A 238 11.44 -21.25 -5.30
CA PRO A 238 11.63 -22.69 -5.49
C PRO A 238 11.78 -23.09 -6.97
N TYR A 239 12.20 -24.33 -7.19
CA TYR A 239 12.34 -24.87 -8.53
C TYR A 239 11.03 -24.81 -9.32
N ALA A 240 11.14 -24.55 -10.63
CA ALA A 240 10.03 -24.39 -11.57
C ALA A 240 9.07 -23.20 -11.29
N ILE A 241 9.33 -22.36 -10.29
CA ILE A 241 8.55 -21.14 -10.09
C ILE A 241 9.21 -19.95 -10.80
N ASN A 242 8.59 -19.47 -11.87
CA ASN A 242 9.09 -18.32 -12.63
C ASN A 242 8.88 -16.99 -11.87
N PRO A 243 9.95 -16.26 -11.51
CA PRO A 243 9.84 -15.00 -10.75
C PRO A 243 9.05 -13.89 -11.46
N GLU A 244 8.91 -13.93 -12.78
CA GLU A 244 8.14 -12.92 -13.54
C GLU A 244 6.62 -13.17 -13.49
N HIS A 245 6.18 -14.35 -13.05
CA HIS A 245 4.76 -14.68 -12.90
C HIS A 245 4.20 -14.31 -11.51
N TYR A 246 5.04 -14.29 -10.47
CA TYR A 246 4.64 -14.12 -9.08
C TYR A 246 5.37 -12.93 -8.45
N THR A 247 4.88 -11.72 -8.74
CA THR A 247 5.58 -10.45 -8.52
C THR A 247 5.00 -9.51 -7.43
N PRO A 248 4.36 -9.97 -6.33
CA PRO A 248 3.77 -9.05 -5.34
C PRO A 248 4.83 -8.16 -4.68
N TYR A 249 6.01 -8.70 -4.38
CA TYR A 249 7.08 -7.96 -3.70
C TYR A 249 7.95 -7.16 -4.66
N LYS A 250 8.17 -7.65 -5.90
CA LYS A 250 8.71 -6.83 -7.01
C LYS A 250 7.86 -5.58 -7.25
N THR A 251 6.53 -5.75 -7.29
CA THR A 251 5.58 -4.64 -7.46
C THR A 251 5.66 -3.68 -6.27
N LEU A 252 5.71 -4.19 -5.03
CA LEU A 252 5.86 -3.38 -3.83
C LEU A 252 7.16 -2.55 -3.88
N ALA A 253 8.29 -3.20 -4.11
CA ALA A 253 9.61 -2.56 -4.13
C ALA A 253 9.72 -1.45 -5.20
N THR A 254 8.99 -1.60 -6.31
CA THR A 254 8.99 -0.67 -7.44
C THR A 254 7.92 0.42 -7.36
N LEU A 255 7.07 0.45 -6.32
CA LEU A 255 6.12 1.55 -6.12
C LEU A 255 6.88 2.89 -6.00
N PRO A 256 6.37 3.98 -6.60
CA PRO A 256 7.01 5.30 -6.49
C PRO A 256 7.23 5.72 -5.04
N GLY A 257 8.48 5.99 -4.64
CA GLY A 257 8.84 6.38 -3.27
C GLY A 257 8.99 5.24 -2.26
N MET A 258 8.89 3.97 -2.69
CA MET A 258 9.36 2.83 -1.90
C MET A 258 10.88 2.73 -1.92
N ASP A 259 11.53 3.05 -3.03
CA ASP A 259 12.99 3.17 -3.13
C ASP A 259 13.74 1.92 -2.61
N LEU A 260 13.20 0.73 -2.84
CA LEU A 260 13.85 -0.54 -2.51
C LEU A 260 14.54 -1.12 -3.75
N GLN A 261 15.66 -1.80 -3.54
CA GLN A 261 16.25 -2.65 -4.57
C GLN A 261 15.61 -4.02 -4.50
N TYR A 262 15.22 -4.59 -5.63
CA TYR A 262 14.59 -5.91 -5.69
C TYR A 262 15.44 -6.86 -6.52
N ILE A 263 15.64 -8.06 -6.01
CA ILE A 263 16.40 -9.13 -6.63
C ILE A 263 15.59 -10.40 -6.51
N ALA A 264 15.41 -11.09 -7.64
CA ALA A 264 14.85 -12.43 -7.67
C ALA A 264 15.95 -13.44 -7.98
N TRP A 265 16.02 -14.51 -7.20
CA TRP A 265 16.80 -15.69 -7.51
C TRP A 265 15.87 -16.89 -7.58
N GLN A 266 16.06 -17.76 -8.57
CA GLN A 266 15.28 -18.97 -8.76
C GLN A 266 16.19 -20.19 -8.65
N ASN A 267 15.74 -21.22 -7.94
CA ASN A 267 16.42 -22.50 -8.01
C ASN A 267 16.26 -23.12 -9.40
N ALA A 268 17.37 -23.31 -10.11
CA ALA A 268 17.40 -23.96 -11.42
C ALA A 268 17.65 -25.47 -11.32
N ASP A 269 18.11 -25.96 -10.16
CA ASP A 269 18.62 -27.31 -9.99
C ASP A 269 17.58 -28.19 -9.28
N ARG A 270 17.09 -29.21 -10.00
CA ARG A 270 16.10 -30.16 -9.48
C ARG A 270 16.65 -30.98 -8.31
N GLU A 271 17.93 -31.31 -8.34
CA GLU A 271 18.61 -32.08 -7.27
C GLU A 271 18.69 -31.30 -5.95
N ASP A 272 18.66 -29.97 -6.01
CA ASP A 272 18.65 -29.07 -4.85
C ASP A 272 17.22 -28.79 -4.35
N THR A 273 16.27 -29.67 -4.68
CA THR A 273 14.84 -29.51 -4.37
C THR A 273 14.31 -30.73 -3.61
N VAL A 274 13.65 -30.51 -2.48
CA VAL A 274 12.92 -31.57 -1.75
C VAL A 274 11.41 -31.33 -1.85
N THR A 275 10.70 -32.38 -2.28
CA THR A 275 9.25 -32.36 -2.51
C THR A 275 8.52 -33.33 -1.60
N TYR A 276 7.24 -33.07 -1.32
CA TYR A 276 6.45 -33.85 -0.38
C TYR A 276 5.09 -34.26 -0.98
N PRO A 277 5.06 -35.23 -1.92
CA PRO A 277 3.84 -35.60 -2.65
C PRO A 277 2.72 -36.16 -1.76
N ASP A 278 3.06 -36.70 -0.59
CA ASP A 278 2.11 -37.34 0.33
C ASP A 278 1.46 -36.38 1.34
N ARG A 279 1.83 -35.10 1.33
CA ARG A 279 1.21 -34.09 2.20
C ARG A 279 -0.28 -33.88 1.83
N PRO A 280 -1.06 -33.20 2.69
CA PRO A 280 -2.36 -32.66 2.29
C PRO A 280 -2.26 -31.77 1.03
N TRP A 281 -3.33 -31.72 0.24
CA TRP A 281 -3.35 -30.99 -1.04
C TRP A 281 -3.08 -29.49 -0.88
N ASP A 282 -3.56 -28.90 0.21
CA ASP A 282 -3.36 -27.50 0.59
C ASP A 282 -1.95 -27.21 1.13
N GLN A 283 -1.13 -28.25 1.29
CA GLN A 283 0.30 -28.18 1.62
C GLN A 283 1.19 -28.72 0.50
N GLY A 284 0.65 -28.81 -0.73
CA GLY A 284 1.40 -29.19 -1.93
C GLY A 284 1.46 -30.68 -2.24
N GLY A 285 0.77 -31.53 -1.50
CA GLY A 285 0.73 -32.95 -1.83
C GLY A 285 -0.18 -33.25 -3.02
N ILE A 286 0.21 -34.26 -3.80
CA ILE A 286 -0.42 -34.65 -5.07
C ILE A 286 -0.95 -36.08 -5.06
N ALA A 287 -0.82 -36.81 -3.95
CA ALA A 287 -1.28 -38.21 -3.82
C ALA A 287 -2.79 -38.40 -4.10
N HIS A 288 -3.59 -37.34 -3.97
CA HIS A 288 -5.03 -37.34 -4.26
C HIS A 288 -5.37 -37.27 -5.76
N LEU A 289 -4.39 -36.98 -6.62
CA LEU A 289 -4.55 -36.91 -8.08
C LEU A 289 -4.33 -38.28 -8.71
N ASP A 290 -4.74 -38.47 -9.97
CA ASP A 290 -4.39 -39.68 -10.71
C ASP A 290 -2.88 -39.76 -10.99
N LYS A 291 -2.38 -40.98 -11.26
CA LYS A 291 -0.94 -41.22 -11.46
C LYS A 291 -0.38 -40.46 -12.67
N ALA A 292 -1.17 -40.26 -13.73
CA ALA A 292 -0.70 -39.57 -14.92
C ALA A 292 -0.46 -38.08 -14.64
N GLU A 293 -1.37 -37.45 -13.90
CA GLU A 293 -1.24 -36.06 -13.47
C GLU A 293 -0.10 -35.88 -12.46
N GLN A 294 0.06 -36.82 -11.52
CA GLN A 294 1.21 -36.82 -10.62
C GLN A 294 2.53 -36.87 -11.38
N GLU A 295 2.66 -37.76 -12.36
CA GLU A 295 3.85 -37.84 -13.22
C GLU A 295 4.06 -36.57 -14.04
N ARG A 296 3.00 -35.99 -14.59
CA ARG A 296 3.07 -34.73 -15.34
C ARG A 296 3.62 -33.61 -14.47
N ILE A 297 3.07 -33.44 -13.26
CA ILE A 297 3.51 -32.43 -12.28
C ILE A 297 4.96 -32.67 -11.88
N MET A 298 5.35 -33.91 -11.57
CA MET A 298 6.73 -34.22 -11.17
C MET A 298 7.76 -33.96 -12.28
N LYS A 299 7.38 -34.17 -13.56
CA LYS A 299 8.22 -33.94 -14.73
C LYS A 299 8.27 -32.48 -15.18
N SER A 300 7.37 -31.61 -14.69
CA SER A 300 7.32 -30.22 -15.14
C SER A 300 8.56 -29.42 -14.70
N THR A 301 8.96 -28.46 -15.53
CA THR A 301 10.14 -27.61 -15.31
C THR A 301 9.78 -26.15 -15.09
N GLU A 302 8.54 -25.76 -15.37
CA GLU A 302 8.00 -24.43 -15.09
C GLU A 302 6.48 -24.54 -14.85
N VAL A 303 5.98 -23.83 -13.84
CA VAL A 303 4.55 -23.72 -13.57
C VAL A 303 3.91 -22.75 -14.57
N PRO A 304 2.93 -23.18 -15.38
CA PRO A 304 2.24 -22.30 -16.30
C PRO A 304 1.39 -21.28 -15.54
N ARG A 305 1.13 -20.12 -16.16
CA ARG A 305 0.18 -19.14 -15.61
C ARG A 305 -1.17 -19.81 -15.35
N HIS A 306 -1.68 -19.62 -14.14
CA HIS A 306 -2.90 -20.28 -13.68
C HIS A 306 -3.79 -19.31 -12.89
N LEU A 307 -5.05 -19.70 -12.72
CA LEU A 307 -5.96 -19.03 -11.79
C LEU A 307 -5.68 -19.47 -10.35
N CYS A 308 -6.06 -18.63 -9.41
CA CYS A 308 -6.04 -18.92 -7.99
C CYS A 308 -7.12 -19.96 -7.63
N CYS A 309 -7.02 -20.73 -6.55
CA CYS A 309 -5.90 -20.85 -5.59
C CYS A 309 -5.56 -22.32 -5.35
N ARG A 310 -6.12 -23.21 -6.16
CA ARG A 310 -6.11 -24.66 -5.97
C ARG A 310 -5.39 -25.39 -7.10
N ASN A 311 -4.53 -24.69 -7.84
CA ASN A 311 -3.74 -25.32 -8.88
C ASN A 311 -2.73 -26.27 -8.22
N PRO A 312 -2.82 -27.59 -8.44
CA PRO A 312 -2.01 -28.57 -7.71
C PRO A 312 -0.53 -28.47 -8.05
N GLU A 313 -0.19 -28.15 -9.31
CA GLU A 313 1.18 -27.98 -9.75
C GLU A 313 1.86 -26.79 -9.06
N TRP A 314 1.17 -25.65 -8.99
CA TRP A 314 1.61 -24.49 -8.21
C TRP A 314 1.84 -24.85 -6.75
N LEU A 315 0.89 -25.49 -6.08
CA LEU A 315 1.03 -25.85 -4.67
C LEU A 315 2.21 -26.83 -4.47
N PHE A 316 2.33 -27.84 -5.33
CA PHE A 316 3.44 -28.79 -5.30
C PHE A 316 4.81 -28.14 -5.46
N ARG A 317 4.94 -27.14 -6.36
CA ARG A 317 6.19 -26.41 -6.59
C ARG A 317 6.46 -25.33 -5.55
N ALA A 318 5.42 -24.62 -5.09
CA ALA A 318 5.56 -23.52 -4.15
C ALA A 318 5.91 -23.98 -2.73
N TYR A 319 5.53 -25.20 -2.31
CA TYR A 319 5.82 -25.73 -0.97
C TYR A 319 7.08 -26.60 -0.87
N GLN A 320 7.91 -26.60 -1.92
CA GLN A 320 9.18 -27.32 -1.93
C GLN A 320 10.20 -26.66 -1.01
N ASP A 321 11.06 -27.48 -0.41
CA ASP A 321 12.24 -27.00 0.28
C ASP A 321 13.41 -26.94 -0.70
N THR A 322 14.31 -25.98 -0.49
CA THR A 322 15.36 -25.63 -1.44
C THR A 322 16.71 -25.65 -0.75
N LYS A 323 17.68 -26.36 -1.31
CA LYS A 323 19.09 -26.13 -1.04
C LYS A 323 19.54 -24.98 -1.95
N VAL A 324 20.01 -23.89 -1.36
CA VAL A 324 20.37 -22.69 -2.13
C VAL A 324 21.76 -22.86 -2.72
N ASN A 325 21.86 -22.72 -4.04
CA ASN A 325 23.14 -22.60 -4.73
C ASN A 325 23.75 -21.22 -4.42
N ILE A 326 24.57 -21.18 -3.37
CA ILE A 326 25.15 -19.93 -2.82
C ILE A 326 25.96 -19.15 -3.87
N PRO A 327 26.88 -19.75 -4.66
CA PRO A 327 27.60 -19.01 -5.69
C PRO A 327 26.68 -18.33 -6.72
N SER A 328 25.63 -19.04 -7.17
CA SER A 328 24.63 -18.49 -8.07
C SER A 328 23.87 -17.32 -7.45
N LEU A 329 23.43 -17.46 -6.20
CA LEU A 329 22.76 -16.39 -5.47
C LEU A 329 23.63 -15.14 -5.31
N ILE A 330 24.87 -15.31 -4.83
CA ILE A 330 25.81 -14.19 -4.65
C ILE A 330 26.09 -13.48 -5.97
N HIS A 331 26.24 -14.23 -7.06
CA HIS A 331 26.41 -13.65 -8.39
C HIS A 331 25.25 -12.73 -8.78
N VAL A 332 24.00 -13.20 -8.63
CA VAL A 332 22.80 -12.41 -8.93
C VAL A 332 22.69 -11.18 -8.02
N ILE A 333 23.05 -11.30 -6.74
CA ILE A 333 23.04 -10.15 -5.83
C ILE A 333 24.06 -9.09 -6.30
N ARG A 334 25.29 -9.50 -6.64
CA ARG A 334 26.37 -8.58 -7.09
C ARG A 334 26.08 -7.87 -8.40
N GLN A 335 25.31 -8.46 -9.30
CA GLN A 335 24.88 -7.79 -10.53
C GLN A 335 24.03 -6.54 -10.25
N THR A 336 23.21 -6.58 -9.20
CA THR A 336 22.32 -5.47 -8.81
C THR A 336 22.98 -4.55 -7.79
N VAL A 337 23.64 -5.13 -6.79
CA VAL A 337 24.24 -4.46 -5.63
C VAL A 337 25.75 -4.29 -5.88
N LYS A 338 26.09 -3.24 -6.64
CA LYS A 338 27.49 -2.93 -7.01
C LYS A 338 28.36 -2.42 -5.84
N SER A 339 27.73 -1.83 -4.82
CA SER A 339 28.36 -1.36 -3.57
C SER A 339 27.72 -2.08 -2.37
N LYS A 340 28.21 -1.88 -1.14
CA LYS A 340 27.53 -2.41 0.06
C LYS A 340 26.01 -2.07 0.04
N PRO A 341 25.12 -3.06 0.25
CA PRO A 341 23.68 -2.82 0.37
C PRO A 341 23.42 -2.01 1.63
N GLY A 342 22.45 -1.10 1.61
CA GLY A 342 22.13 -0.36 2.81
C GLY A 342 21.34 0.91 2.56
N PRO A 343 20.74 1.47 3.62
CA PRO A 343 19.95 2.67 3.49
C PRO A 343 20.82 3.85 3.05
N LYS A 344 20.67 4.25 1.78
CA LYS A 344 21.32 5.47 1.30
C LYS A 344 20.71 6.66 2.01
N LYS A 345 21.54 7.52 2.61
CA LYS A 345 21.11 8.83 3.16
C LYS A 345 20.50 9.67 2.03
N GLN A 346 19.22 9.49 1.76
CA GLN A 346 18.52 10.30 0.78
C GLN A 346 18.15 11.62 1.47
N LYS A 347 18.95 12.65 1.21
CA LYS A 347 18.56 14.04 1.50
C LYS A 347 17.34 14.35 0.63
N TRP A 348 16.15 14.29 1.20
CA TRP A 348 15.00 14.99 0.63
C TRP A 348 15.16 16.47 0.96
N SER A 349 15.70 17.27 0.04
CA SER A 349 15.79 18.73 0.19
C SER A 349 14.69 19.48 -0.56
N GLY A 350 13.62 18.81 -1.00
CA GLY A 350 12.55 19.46 -1.76
C GLY A 350 11.18 19.07 -1.25
N SER A 351 10.49 20.00 -0.59
CA SER A 351 9.03 19.98 -0.56
C SER A 351 8.52 20.03 -2.00
N LEU A 352 7.61 19.14 -2.36
CA LEU A 352 6.98 19.15 -3.68
C LEU A 352 5.92 20.26 -3.71
N TYR A 353 6.06 21.24 -4.61
CA TYR A 353 5.14 22.37 -4.78
C TYR A 353 4.23 22.20 -6.00
N PRO A 354 3.02 22.81 -6.01
CA PRO A 354 2.22 22.91 -7.22
C PRO A 354 3.03 23.51 -8.37
N GLY A 355 2.88 23.00 -9.58
CA GLY A 355 3.34 23.69 -10.78
C GLY A 355 2.46 24.91 -11.11
N LYS A 356 2.86 25.70 -12.12
CA LYS A 356 2.02 26.77 -12.68
C LYS A 356 0.68 26.19 -13.19
N VAL A 357 -0.39 26.96 -13.09
CA VAL A 357 -1.63 26.65 -13.82
C VAL A 357 -1.36 26.75 -15.33
N ARG A 358 -2.11 26.00 -16.13
CA ARG A 358 -1.88 25.89 -17.58
C ARG A 358 -3.01 26.54 -18.36
N ASP A 359 -2.73 26.95 -19.60
CA ASP A 359 -3.72 27.47 -20.55
C ASP A 359 -4.68 28.50 -19.95
N ALA A 360 -4.13 29.43 -19.15
CA ALA A 360 -4.92 30.46 -18.50
C ALA A 360 -5.45 31.45 -19.57
N LYS A 361 -6.73 31.78 -19.48
CA LYS A 361 -7.45 32.61 -20.44
C LYS A 361 -8.32 33.62 -19.71
N CYS A 362 -8.44 34.79 -20.32
CA CYS A 362 -9.29 35.87 -19.86
C CYS A 362 -10.17 36.37 -20.99
N GLN A 363 -11.45 36.57 -20.70
CA GLN A 363 -12.43 37.15 -21.61
C GLN A 363 -13.16 38.25 -20.86
N ALA A 364 -13.24 39.43 -21.48
CA ALA A 364 -14.00 40.53 -20.92
C ALA A 364 -15.30 40.73 -21.69
N SER A 365 -16.32 41.19 -20.99
CA SER A 365 -17.60 41.57 -21.59
C SER A 365 -18.11 42.85 -20.94
N VAL A 366 -18.57 43.79 -21.76
CA VAL A 366 -19.21 45.03 -21.31
C VAL A 366 -20.68 45.01 -21.68
N GLN A 367 -21.55 45.30 -20.71
CA GLN A 367 -22.99 45.46 -20.91
C GLN A 367 -23.35 46.92 -20.65
N GLY A 368 -23.68 47.65 -21.73
CA GLY A 368 -23.99 49.09 -21.66
C GLY A 368 -22.75 49.95 -21.41
N THR A 369 -22.90 51.05 -20.68
CA THR A 369 -21.82 52.01 -20.38
C THR A 369 -21.29 51.91 -18.94
N SER A 370 -21.86 51.04 -18.10
CA SER A 370 -21.60 51.01 -16.66
C SER A 370 -21.22 49.64 -16.09
N GLU A 371 -21.49 48.53 -16.79
CA GLU A 371 -21.20 47.19 -16.28
C GLU A 371 -20.16 46.46 -17.13
N ALA A 372 -19.10 45.99 -16.48
CA ALA A 372 -18.07 45.17 -17.09
C ALA A 372 -17.85 43.89 -16.27
N LYS A 373 -17.50 42.80 -16.97
CA LYS A 373 -17.22 41.50 -16.34
C LYS A 373 -15.96 40.89 -16.93
N LEU A 374 -15.18 40.23 -16.08
CA LEU A 374 -13.99 39.47 -16.45
C LEU A 374 -14.23 37.99 -16.17
N ALA A 375 -14.33 37.19 -17.22
CA ALA A 375 -14.35 35.73 -17.14
C ALA A 375 -12.93 35.16 -17.28
N VAL A 376 -12.43 34.54 -16.23
CA VAL A 376 -11.09 33.95 -16.18
C VAL A 376 -11.19 32.44 -16.05
N SER A 377 -10.39 31.69 -16.79
CA SER A 377 -10.35 30.22 -16.74
C SER A 377 -8.95 29.67 -16.95
N TRP A 378 -8.66 28.47 -16.42
CA TRP A 378 -7.36 27.81 -16.54
C TRP A 378 -7.49 26.29 -16.44
N GLN A 379 -6.39 25.59 -16.74
CA GLN A 379 -6.23 24.16 -16.47
C GLN A 379 -5.33 23.93 -15.25
N ILE A 380 -5.52 22.77 -14.62
CA ILE A 380 -4.74 22.36 -13.46
C ILE A 380 -3.25 22.16 -13.78
N PRO A 381 -2.35 22.35 -12.81
CA PRO A 381 -0.92 22.08 -12.98
C PRO A 381 -0.63 20.65 -13.43
N TRP A 382 0.37 20.46 -14.29
CA TRP A 382 0.73 19.14 -14.85
C TRP A 382 1.10 18.11 -13.77
N ASN A 383 1.70 18.59 -12.67
CA ASN A 383 2.17 17.74 -11.59
C ASN A 383 1.10 17.44 -10.54
N LEU A 384 -0.07 18.08 -10.62
CA LEU A 384 -1.13 17.86 -9.63
C LEU A 384 -1.60 16.40 -9.59
N ARG A 385 -1.59 15.68 -10.72
CA ARG A 385 -1.89 14.23 -10.75
C ARG A 385 -0.92 13.38 -9.93
N TYR A 386 0.28 13.89 -9.64
CA TYR A 386 1.28 13.22 -8.82
C TYR A 386 1.28 13.74 -7.37
N LEU A 387 0.66 14.89 -7.14
CA LEU A 387 0.48 15.50 -5.83
C LEU A 387 -0.88 15.06 -5.29
N LYS A 388 -0.89 14.14 -4.33
CA LYS A 388 -2.13 13.58 -3.76
C LYS A 388 -2.83 14.61 -2.87
N VAL A 389 -3.48 15.58 -3.49
CA VAL A 389 -4.11 16.72 -2.82
C VAL A 389 -5.62 16.48 -2.68
N ARG A 390 -6.15 16.63 -1.45
CA ARG A 390 -7.59 16.47 -1.15
C ARG A 390 -8.41 17.70 -1.53
N GLU A 391 -7.83 18.89 -1.40
CA GLU A 391 -8.48 20.18 -1.64
C GLU A 391 -7.52 21.08 -2.41
N VAL A 392 -7.97 21.56 -3.57
CA VAL A 392 -7.20 22.45 -4.45
C VAL A 392 -7.90 23.79 -4.48
N LYS A 393 -7.17 24.84 -4.14
CA LYS A 393 -7.62 26.22 -4.25
C LYS A 393 -6.75 26.97 -5.24
N TYR A 394 -7.28 28.06 -5.75
CA TYR A 394 -6.59 28.96 -6.64
C TYR A 394 -6.65 30.35 -6.07
N GLU A 395 -5.53 31.04 -6.10
CA GLU A 395 -5.47 32.45 -5.77
C GLU A 395 -5.35 33.25 -7.06
N VAL A 396 -6.28 34.18 -7.23
CA VAL A 396 -6.37 35.06 -8.39
C VAL A 396 -6.21 36.49 -7.93
N TRP A 397 -5.23 37.20 -8.47
CA TRP A 397 -5.03 38.63 -8.24
C TRP A 397 -5.46 39.38 -9.48
N ILE A 398 -6.26 40.42 -9.30
CA ILE A 398 -6.72 41.32 -10.37
C ILE A 398 -6.24 42.73 -10.03
N GLN A 399 -5.42 43.33 -10.90
CA GLN A 399 -4.88 44.68 -10.73
C GLN A 399 -5.25 45.53 -11.93
N GLU A 400 -5.76 46.72 -11.71
CA GLU A 400 -5.94 47.73 -12.75
C GLU A 400 -4.57 48.24 -13.22
N GLN A 401 -4.36 48.30 -14.54
CA GLN A 401 -3.07 48.69 -15.10
C GLN A 401 -2.75 50.14 -14.74
N GLY A 402 -1.65 50.36 -14.01
CA GLY A 402 -1.21 51.68 -13.54
C GLY A 402 -1.53 51.95 -12.07
N GLU A 403 -2.38 51.12 -11.44
CA GLU A 403 -2.65 51.17 -10.01
C GLU A 403 -1.68 50.28 -9.24
N ASN A 404 -1.38 50.63 -7.98
CA ASN A 404 -0.51 49.83 -7.10
C ASN A 404 -1.28 48.82 -6.23
N THR A 405 -2.62 48.87 -6.26
CA THR A 405 -3.49 48.01 -5.47
C THR A 405 -4.06 46.88 -6.33
N TYR A 406 -4.23 45.70 -5.72
CA TYR A 406 -4.79 44.53 -6.37
C TYR A 406 -5.90 43.92 -5.52
N MET A 407 -6.80 43.20 -6.17
CA MET A 407 -7.92 42.49 -5.56
C MET A 407 -7.61 40.99 -5.53
N PRO A 408 -7.32 40.39 -4.36
CA PRO A 408 -7.07 38.96 -4.25
C PRO A 408 -8.35 38.16 -4.01
N TYR A 409 -8.48 37.03 -4.71
CA TYR A 409 -9.61 36.11 -4.59
C TYR A 409 -9.11 34.67 -4.39
N ILE A 410 -9.79 33.92 -3.52
CA ILE A 410 -9.54 32.49 -3.35
C ILE A 410 -10.70 31.69 -3.94
N LEU A 411 -10.42 30.88 -4.94
CA LEU A 411 -11.40 30.12 -5.71
C LEU A 411 -11.19 28.62 -5.57
N SER A 412 -12.28 27.85 -5.61
CA SER A 412 -12.24 26.37 -5.55
C SER A 412 -12.46 25.71 -6.92
N HIS A 413 -12.71 26.50 -7.96
CA HIS A 413 -13.00 26.06 -9.32
C HIS A 413 -12.01 26.68 -10.30
N GLN A 414 -11.86 26.07 -11.48
CA GLN A 414 -10.89 26.49 -12.50
C GLN A 414 -11.41 27.61 -13.43
N ASN A 415 -12.58 28.16 -13.13
CA ASN A 415 -13.17 29.29 -13.83
C ASN A 415 -13.98 30.17 -12.86
N HIS A 416 -14.05 31.46 -13.16
CA HIS A 416 -14.89 32.41 -12.44
C HIS A 416 -15.14 33.67 -13.26
N THR A 417 -16.28 34.31 -13.05
CA THR A 417 -16.62 35.60 -13.67
C THR A 417 -16.72 36.67 -12.60
N PHE A 418 -15.79 37.62 -12.64
CA PHE A 418 -15.74 38.77 -11.75
C PHE A 418 -16.57 39.91 -12.33
N SER A 419 -17.53 40.41 -11.55
CA SER A 419 -18.36 41.57 -11.90
C SER A 419 -18.26 42.70 -10.89
N GLU A 420 -17.78 42.41 -9.68
CA GLU A 420 -17.62 43.42 -8.62
C GLU A 420 -16.31 44.19 -8.82
N ASN A 421 -16.38 45.52 -8.72
CA ASN A 421 -15.23 46.42 -8.87
C ASN A 421 -14.48 46.31 -10.22
N ILE A 422 -15.17 45.81 -11.25
CA ILE A 422 -14.66 45.77 -12.63
C ILE A 422 -15.25 46.97 -13.39
N LYS A 423 -14.37 47.87 -13.84
CA LYS A 423 -14.74 49.06 -14.62
C LYS A 423 -14.74 48.73 -16.11
N PRO A 424 -15.62 49.33 -16.92
CA PRO A 424 -15.54 49.22 -18.38
C PRO A 424 -14.32 49.98 -18.93
N PHE A 425 -13.86 49.60 -20.13
CA PHE A 425 -12.77 50.27 -20.85
C PHE A 425 -11.44 50.33 -20.10
N THR A 426 -11.22 49.38 -19.19
CA THR A 426 -10.05 49.31 -18.30
C THR A 426 -9.23 48.06 -18.60
N ILE A 427 -7.90 48.19 -18.53
CA ILE A 427 -6.98 47.05 -18.69
C ILE A 427 -6.65 46.51 -17.31
N TYR A 428 -6.81 45.20 -17.14
CA TYR A 428 -6.50 44.47 -15.93
C TYR A 428 -5.36 43.47 -16.17
N LEU A 429 -4.45 43.41 -15.21
CA LEU A 429 -3.44 42.37 -15.08
C LEU A 429 -3.99 41.30 -14.13
N VAL A 430 -4.00 40.05 -14.58
CA VAL A 430 -4.51 38.92 -13.81
C VAL A 430 -3.43 37.87 -13.59
N TRP A 431 -3.15 37.55 -12.32
CA TRP A 431 -2.23 36.48 -11.93
C TRP A 431 -2.99 35.36 -11.26
N ILE A 432 -2.62 34.12 -11.57
CA ILE A 432 -3.27 32.92 -11.04
C ILE A 432 -2.21 31.96 -10.53
N ARG A 433 -2.34 31.49 -9.28
CA ARG A 433 -1.52 30.40 -8.74
C ARG A 433 -2.36 29.33 -8.06
N CYS A 434 -1.82 28.13 -8.01
CA CYS A 434 -2.44 26.98 -7.38
C CYS A 434 -2.00 26.86 -5.91
N ILE A 435 -2.91 26.48 -5.02
CA ILE A 435 -2.67 26.30 -3.58
C ILE A 435 -3.10 24.89 -3.17
N PHE A 436 -2.22 24.17 -2.47
CA PHE A 436 -2.50 22.83 -1.92
C PHE A 436 -2.34 22.77 -0.41
N ASN A 437 -3.11 21.87 0.24
CA ASN A 437 -3.02 21.57 1.68
C ASN A 437 -3.01 22.83 2.56
N LYS A 438 -3.84 23.82 2.18
CA LYS A 438 -4.02 25.13 2.81
C LYS A 438 -2.83 26.10 2.75
N ASN A 439 -1.58 25.64 2.69
CA ASN A 439 -0.39 26.51 2.84
C ASN A 439 0.71 26.34 1.77
N LEU A 440 0.59 25.38 0.83
CA LEU A 440 1.62 25.16 -0.20
C LEU A 440 1.26 25.94 -1.46
N LEU A 441 2.03 27.01 -1.72
CA LEU A 441 1.82 27.93 -2.83
C LEU A 441 2.63 27.51 -4.05
N GLY A 442 1.96 27.39 -5.20
CA GLY A 442 2.61 27.26 -6.50
C GLY A 442 3.09 28.61 -7.02
N PRO A 443 3.95 28.61 -8.05
CA PRO A 443 4.28 29.84 -8.77
C PRO A 443 3.05 30.38 -9.49
N PHE A 444 3.01 31.71 -9.67
CA PHE A 444 2.03 32.33 -10.58
C PHE A 444 2.28 31.87 -12.01
N ALA A 445 1.18 31.65 -12.75
CA ALA A 445 1.22 31.56 -14.19
C ALA A 445 1.60 32.90 -14.81
N ASP A 446 1.86 32.87 -16.12
CA ASP A 446 2.20 34.08 -16.85
C ASP A 446 1.00 35.05 -16.81
N VAL A 447 1.29 36.34 -16.66
CA VAL A 447 0.26 37.37 -16.42
C VAL A 447 -0.68 37.45 -17.62
N LEU A 448 -1.99 37.48 -17.34
CA LEU A 448 -2.99 37.72 -18.36
C LEU A 448 -3.31 39.21 -18.42
N LEU A 449 -3.40 39.73 -19.64
CA LEU A 449 -3.91 41.08 -19.92
C LEU A 449 -5.36 40.95 -20.36
N CYS A 450 -6.27 41.57 -19.60
CA CYS A 450 -7.70 41.58 -19.89
C CYS A 450 -8.15 43.02 -20.12
N SER A 451 -8.65 43.34 -21.30
CA SER A 451 -9.27 44.64 -21.56
C SER A 451 -10.78 44.47 -21.53
N THR A 452 -11.42 45.07 -20.54
CA THR A 452 -12.89 45.27 -20.54
C THR A 452 -13.27 46.36 -21.52
#